data_AF-A0A258BPI5-F1
#
_entry.id   AF-A0A258BPI5-F1
#
_cell.length_a   1.000
_cell.length_b   1.000
_cell.length_c   1.000
_cell.angle_alpha   90.00
_cell.angle_beta   90.00
_cell.angle_gamma   90.00
#
_symmetry.space_group_name_H-M   'P 1'
#
loop_
_entity.id
_entity.type
_entity.pdbx_description
1 polymer ?
#
loop_
_entity_poly.entity_id
_entity_poly.type
_entity_poly.pdbx_seq_one_letter_code
_entity_poly.pdbx_strand_id
1 'polypeptide(L)' 'MLATSPALAFDASAVKQASVTLKDFRFKSGKSLSALKMNYRTLGTPHYDAKGRIDNAVMILHGTGGK' A
#
# COMPACT_ATOMS: atom_id res chain seq x y z
N MET A 1 21.83 -29.70 15.40
CA MET A 1 22.39 -28.34 15.59
C MET A 1 21.54 -27.41 14.71
N LEU A 2 20.63 -26.63 15.32
CA LEU A 2 19.75 -25.70 14.58
C LEU A 2 20.53 -24.39 14.34
N ALA A 3 20.82 -24.05 13.10
CA ALA A 3 21.48 -22.81 12.73
C ALA A 3 20.45 -21.67 12.67
N THR A 4 20.63 -20.65 13.50
CA THR A 4 19.87 -19.39 13.40
C THR A 4 20.30 -18.65 12.14
N SER A 5 19.40 -18.50 11.16
CA SER A 5 19.65 -17.65 10.00
C SER A 5 19.56 -16.18 10.42
N PRO A 6 20.50 -15.30 10.00
CA PRO A 6 20.40 -13.88 10.30
C PRO A 6 19.17 -13.28 9.60
N ALA A 7 18.46 -12.40 10.30
CA ALA A 7 17.43 -11.59 9.68
C ALA A 7 18.09 -10.60 8.72
N LEU A 8 17.70 -10.62 7.44
CA LEU A 8 18.12 -9.60 6.48
C LEU A 8 17.53 -8.26 6.92
N ALA A 9 18.37 -7.22 6.96
CA ALA A 9 17.91 -5.86 7.20
C ALA A 9 17.04 -5.41 6.02
N PHE A 10 15.92 -4.77 6.32
CA PHE A 10 15.06 -4.18 5.30
C PHE A 10 15.76 -2.97 4.65
N ASP A 11 15.97 -3.00 3.33
CA ASP A 11 16.48 -1.86 2.60
C ASP A 11 15.36 -0.84 2.33
N ALA A 12 15.41 0.27 3.05
CA ALA A 12 14.44 1.34 2.91
C ALA A 12 14.43 2.00 1.52
N SER A 13 15.50 1.86 0.72
CA SER A 13 15.54 2.35 -0.66
C SER A 13 14.62 1.54 -1.60
N ALA A 14 14.24 0.33 -1.22
CA ALA A 14 13.29 -0.51 -1.97
C ALA A 14 11.84 0.01 -1.91
N VAL A 15 11.56 0.99 -1.04
CA VAL A 15 10.23 1.59 -0.89
C VAL A 15 9.97 2.55 -2.03
N LYS A 16 8.96 2.27 -2.85
CA LYS A 16 8.51 3.19 -3.89
C LYS A 16 7.35 4.04 -3.37
N GLN A 17 7.39 5.35 -3.65
CA GLN A 17 6.32 6.29 -3.31
C GLN A 17 5.52 6.66 -4.55
N ALA A 18 4.21 6.80 -4.40
CA ALA A 18 3.32 7.24 -5.46
C ALA A 18 2.06 7.90 -4.90
N SER A 19 1.22 8.44 -5.78
CA SER A 19 -0.09 8.97 -5.42
C SER A 19 -1.14 8.61 -6.46
N VAL A 20 -2.36 8.35 -6.01
CA VAL A 20 -3.53 8.19 -6.87
C VAL A 20 -4.51 9.33 -6.63
N THR A 21 -5.15 9.82 -7.69
CA THR A 21 -6.21 10.84 -7.59
C THR A 21 -7.55 10.20 -7.96
N LEU A 22 -8.48 10.18 -7.01
CA LEU A 22 -9.86 9.76 -7.23
C LEU A 22 -10.71 10.99 -7.55
N LYS A 23 -11.29 11.05 -8.74
CA LYS A 23 -12.19 12.13 -9.14
C LYS A 23 -13.56 11.95 -8.52
N ASP A 24 -14.22 13.06 -8.20
CA ASP A 24 -15.61 13.13 -7.71
C ASP A 24 -15.89 12.20 -6.52
N PHE A 25 -14.94 12.15 -5.58
CA PHE A 25 -15.02 11.28 -4.41
C PHE A 25 -16.17 11.70 -3.50
N ARG A 26 -17.08 10.76 -3.22
CA ARG A 26 -18.23 10.96 -2.33
C ARG A 26 -17.99 10.30 -0.99
N PHE A 27 -18.09 11.08 0.08
CA PHE A 27 -18.05 10.57 1.45
C PHE A 27 -19.39 9.96 1.84
N LYS A 28 -19.36 9.06 2.84
CA LYS A 28 -20.58 8.48 3.44
C LYS A 28 -21.56 9.54 3.96
N SER A 29 -21.07 10.71 4.36
CA SER A 29 -21.89 11.84 4.80
C SER A 29 -22.67 12.54 3.67
N GLY A 30 -22.45 12.17 2.41
CA GLY A 30 -23.06 12.80 1.24
C GLY A 30 -22.25 13.95 0.64
N LYS A 31 -21.28 14.51 1.39
CA LYS A 31 -20.33 15.52 0.89
C LYS A 31 -19.41 14.93 -0.19
N SER A 32 -18.89 15.77 -1.07
CA SER A 32 -17.98 15.36 -2.15
C SER A 32 -16.75 16.25 -2.27
N LEU A 33 -15.66 15.66 -2.78
CA LEU A 33 -14.48 16.36 -3.28
C LEU A 33 -14.36 16.09 -4.78
N SER A 34 -14.06 17.13 -5.57
CA SER A 34 -13.81 16.98 -7.00
C SER A 34 -12.58 16.12 -7.29
N ALA A 35 -11.58 16.14 -6.40
CA ALA A 35 -10.40 15.30 -6.48
C ALA A 35 -9.87 14.96 -5.07
N LEU A 36 -9.86 13.67 -4.73
CA LEU A 36 -9.19 13.14 -3.54
C LEU A 36 -7.83 12.56 -3.95
N LYS A 37 -6.73 13.17 -3.49
CA LYS A 37 -5.37 12.66 -3.69
C LYS A 37 -4.95 11.80 -2.50
N MET A 38 -4.61 10.54 -2.76
CA MET A 38 -4.09 9.60 -1.77
C MET A 38 -2.64 9.27 -2.08
N ASN A 39 -1.75 9.52 -1.14
CA ASN A 39 -0.35 9.14 -1.23
C ASN A 39 -0.17 7.74 -0.61
N TYR A 40 0.63 6.90 -1.24
CA TYR A 40 0.90 5.55 -0.77
C TYR A 40 2.36 5.15 -1.03
N ARG A 41 2.75 4.05 -0.39
CA ARG A 41 4.05 3.43 -0.56
C ARG A 41 3.86 1.95 -0.89
N THR A 42 4.70 1.40 -1.75
CA THR A 42 4.68 -0.03 -2.09
C THR A 42 6.00 -0.68 -1.72
N LEU A 43 5.92 -1.90 -1.23
CA LEU A 43 7.06 -2.77 -0.91
C LEU A 43 6.97 -4.03 -1.76
N GLY A 44 8.11 -4.47 -2.32
CA GLY A 44 8.16 -5.65 -3.18
C GLY A 44 7.66 -5.41 -4.60
N THR A 45 7.24 -6.49 -5.27
CA THR A 45 6.83 -6.49 -6.67
C THR A 45 5.46 -7.14 -6.86
N PRO A 46 4.61 -6.58 -7.75
CA PRO A 46 3.33 -7.20 -8.07
C PRO A 46 3.54 -8.53 -8.79
N HIS A 47 2.82 -9.56 -8.36
CA HIS A 47 2.61 -10.78 -9.13
C HIS A 47 1.28 -10.67 -9.87
N TYR A 48 1.26 -11.08 -11.13
CA TYR A 48 0.09 -10.97 -11.99
C TYR A 48 -0.46 -12.36 -12.32
N ASP A 49 -1.78 -12.53 -12.17
CA ASP A 49 -2.48 -13.74 -12.57
C ASP A 49 -2.55 -13.87 -14.11
N ALA A 50 -3.08 -15.00 -14.60
CA ALA A 50 -3.26 -15.25 -16.03
C ALA A 50 -4.20 -14.24 -16.74
N LYS A 51 -4.93 -13.41 -15.99
CA LYS A 51 -5.81 -12.36 -16.50
C LYS A 51 -5.21 -10.96 -16.34
N GLY A 52 -3.95 -10.85 -15.92
CA GLY A 52 -3.23 -9.59 -15.74
C GLY A 52 -3.63 -8.80 -14.48
N ARG A 53 -4.23 -9.43 -13.47
CA ARG A 53 -4.56 -8.79 -12.18
C ARG A 53 -3.48 -9.06 -11.14
N ILE A 54 -3.25 -8.09 -10.25
CA ILE A 54 -2.38 -8.29 -9.09
C ILE A 54 -3.08 -9.23 -8.10
N ASP A 55 -2.48 -10.36 -7.76
CA ASP A 55 -3.07 -11.39 -6.87
C ASP A 55 -2.35 -11.53 -5.51
N ASN A 56 -1.24 -10.82 -5.32
CA ASN A 56 -0.43 -10.84 -4.10
C ASN A 56 -0.47 -9.51 -3.31
N ALA A 57 -1.43 -8.62 -3.59
CA ALA A 57 -1.51 -7.32 -2.95
C ALA A 57 -2.02 -7.42 -1.49
N VAL A 58 -1.26 -6.86 -0.55
CA VAL A 58 -1.65 -6.68 0.85
C VAL A 58 -1.62 -5.19 1.18
N MET A 59 -2.69 -4.69 1.80
CA MET A 59 -2.80 -3.28 2.21
C MET A 59 -2.52 -3.13 3.70
N ILE A 60 -1.53 -2.31 4.04
CA ILE A 60 -1.22 -1.91 5.41
C ILE A 60 -1.78 -0.51 5.64
N LEU A 61 -2.69 -0.38 6.59
CA LEU A 61 -3.26 0.90 6.99
C LEU A 61 -2.65 1.33 8.32
N HIS A 62 -2.28 2.60 8.43
CA HIS A 62 -1.90 3.16 9.72
C HIS A 62 -3.17 3.48 10.52
N GLY A 63 -3.17 3.14 11.80
CA GLY A 63 -4.15 3.68 12.73
C GLY A 63 -3.90 5.17 12.99
N THR A 64 -4.83 5.83 13.68
CA THR A 64 -4.66 7.20 14.16
C THR A 64 -3.94 7.28 15.51
N GLY A 65 -3.39 6.17 16.03
CA GLY A 65 -2.64 6.12 17.29
C GLY A 65 -3.47 6.54 18.50
N GLY A 66 -4.08 5.57 19.20
CA GLY A 66 -4.96 5.88 20.32
C GLY A 66 -5.10 4.76 21.33
N LYS A 67 -3.96 4.24 21.81
CA LYS A 67 -3.61 3.79 23.17
C LYS A 67 -2.16 3.29 23.12
#